data_AF-A0A831UWT4-F1
#
_entry.id   AF-A0A831UWT4-F1
#
_cell.length_a   1.000
_cell.length_b   1.000
_cell.length_c   1.000
_cell.angle_alpha   90.00
_cell.angle_beta   90.00
_cell.angle_gamma   90.00
#
_symmetry.space_group_name_H-M   'P 1'
#
loop_
_entity.id
_entity.type
_entity.pdbx_description
1 polymer ?
#
loop_
_entity_poly.entity_id
_entity_poly.type
_entity_poly.pdbx_seq_one_letter_code
_entity_poly.pdbx_strand_id
1 'polypeptide(L)' 'GVAGEQLTGLRIRVSKAEGDKCSRCWNYSTSVGEDAEHPEACARCREALKEC' A
#
# COMPACT_ATOMS: atom_id res chain seq x y z
N GLY A 1 20.62 -4.31 0.86
CA GLY A 1 19.91 -5.41 0.20
C GLY A 1 20.47 -6.70 0.74
N VAL A 2 19.62 -7.67 1.05
CA VAL A 2 20.02 -8.96 1.64
C VAL A 2 20.14 -10.01 0.53
N ALA A 3 21.16 -10.87 0.62
CA ALA A 3 21.35 -11.98 -0.31
C ALA A 3 20.46 -13.16 0.12
N GLY A 4 19.77 -13.79 -0.83
CA GLY A 4 18.96 -14.98 -0.55
C GLY A 4 19.84 -16.23 -0.39
N GLU A 5 19.55 -17.06 0.61
CA GLU A 5 20.34 -18.27 0.92
C GLU A 5 20.05 -19.46 -0.01
N GLN A 6 18.87 -19.49 -0.65
CA GLN A 6 18.41 -20.63 -1.46
C GLN A 6 18.57 -20.42 -2.97
N LEU A 7 18.89 -19.20 -3.42
CA LEU A 7 18.98 -18.83 -4.83
C LEU A 7 20.26 -18.00 -5.06
N THR A 8 21.28 -18.63 -5.64
CA THR A 8 22.56 -18.00 -5.96
C THR A 8 22.35 -16.80 -6.90
N GLY A 9 22.71 -15.60 -6.41
CA GLY A 9 22.56 -14.34 -7.15
C GLY A 9 21.30 -13.54 -6.86
N LEU A 10 20.34 -14.06 -6.08
CA LEU A 10 19.15 -13.31 -5.68
C LEU A 10 19.50 -12.23 -4.65
N ARG A 11 19.14 -10.98 -4.95
CA ARG A 11 19.29 -9.83 -4.05
C ARG A 11 17.93 -9.21 -3.76
N ILE A 12 17.60 -9.07 -2.48
CA ILE A 12 16.37 -8.45 -2.03
C ILE A 12 16.67 -7.02 -1.60
N ARG A 13 15.97 -6.04 -2.18
CA ARG A 13 16.00 -4.65 -1.73
C ARG A 13 14.65 -4.34 -1.10
N VAL A 14 14.69 -3.89 0.15
CA VAL A 14 13.52 -3.34 0.85
C VAL A 14 13.63 -1.83 0.79
N SER A 15 12.58 -1.18 0.29
CA SER A 15 12.43 0.28 0.26
C SER A 15 11.05 0.63 0.80
N LYS A 16 10.90 1.86 1.30
CA LYS A 16 9.59 2.37 1.73
C LYS A 16 8.68 2.44 0.50
N ALA A 17 7.45 1.98 0.66
CA ALA A 17 6.43 2.08 -0.37
C ALA A 17 6.00 3.55 -0.56
N GLU A 18 5.61 3.90 -1.79
CA GLU A 18 5.13 5.23 -2.13
C GLU A 18 3.69 5.47 -1.64
N GLY A 19 3.35 6.74 -1.37
CA GLY A 19 2.05 7.14 -0.85
C GLY A 19 1.92 6.95 0.66
N ASP A 20 0.66 6.85 1.12
CA ASP A 20 0.31 6.81 2.54
C ASP A 20 -0.37 5.51 2.94
N LYS A 21 -0.30 5.20 4.24
CA LYS A 21 -0.92 4.00 4.80
C LYS A 21 -2.43 4.21 4.91
N CYS A 22 -3.20 3.35 4.23
CA CYS A 22 -4.65 3.29 4.39
C CYS A 22 -5.06 2.79 5.78
N SER A 23 -6.00 3.45 6.46
CA SER A 23 -6.45 3.05 7.80
C SER A 23 -7.29 1.76 7.83
N ARG A 24 -7.99 1.42 6.73
CA ARG A 24 -8.78 0.18 6.62
C ARG A 24 -7.96 -1.07 6.30
N CYS A 25 -7.17 -1.03 5.22
CA CYS A 25 -6.48 -2.22 4.71
C CYS A 25 -4.99 -2.27 5.08
N TRP A 26 -4.47 -1.21 5.71
CA TRP A 26 -3.06 -1.05 6.09
C TRP A 26 -2.05 -1.14 4.95
N ASN A 27 -2.54 -1.12 3.70
CA ASN A 27 -1.68 -1.05 2.53
C ASN A 27 -1.25 0.41 2.28
N TYR A 28 -0.04 0.59 1.78
CA TYR A 28 0.43 1.88 1.28
C TYR A 28 -0.12 2.10 -0.12
N SER A 29 -0.72 3.26 -0.35
CA SER A 29 -1.23 3.64 -1.66
C SER A 29 -1.14 5.15 -1.83
N THR A 30 -0.79 5.59 -3.04
CA THR A 30 -0.82 6.99 -3.46
C THR A 30 -2.25 7.55 -3.58
N SER A 31 -3.26 6.67 -3.53
CA SER A 31 -4.67 7.05 -3.59
C SER A 31 -5.26 7.49 -2.25
N VAL A 32 -4.54 7.31 -1.14
CA VAL A 32 -5.01 7.77 0.18
C VAL A 32 -5.05 9.31 0.17
N GLY A 33 -6.18 9.90 0.55
CA GLY A 33 -6.37 11.36 0.55
C GLY A 33 -7.08 11.95 -0.67
N GLU A 34 -7.41 11.15 -1.69
CA GLU A 34 -8.08 11.64 -2.91
C GLU A 34 -9.58 11.96 -2.71
N ASP A 35 -10.20 11.49 -1.63
CA ASP A 35 -11.64 11.63 -1.41
C ASP A 35 -11.90 12.39 -0.11
N ALA A 36 -12.78 13.38 -0.18
CA ALA A 36 -13.09 14.26 0.94
C ALA A 36 -13.92 13.58 2.04
N GLU A 37 -14.71 12.55 1.71
CA GLU A 37 -15.50 11.80 2.69
C GLU A 37 -14.63 10.80 3.46
N HIS A 38 -13.59 10.25 2.81
CA HIS A 38 -12.67 9.29 3.41
C HIS A 38 -11.20 9.61 3.10
N PRO A 39 -10.61 10.62 3.75
CA PRO A 39 -9.25 11.10 3.46
C PRO A 39 -8.17 10.06 3.81
N GLU A 40 -8.48 9.09 4.65
CA GLU A 40 -7.56 8.05 5.13
C GLU A 40 -7.78 6.68 4.45
N ALA A 41 -8.70 6.60 3.49
CA ALA A 41 -9.01 5.39 2.74
C ALA A 41 -8.41 5.41 1.32
N CYS A 42 -7.80 4.31 0.92
CA CYS A 42 -7.36 4.11 -0.47
C CYS A 42 -8.54 3.83 -1.41
N ALA A 43 -8.34 3.97 -2.72
CA ALA A 43 -9.39 3.81 -3.73
C ALA A 43 -10.20 2.52 -3.59
N ARG A 44 -9.53 1.38 -3.33
CA ARG A 44 -10.20 0.08 -3.11
C ARG A 44 -11.14 0.08 -1.90
N CYS A 45 -10.71 0.71 -0.81
CA CYS A 45 -11.51 0.81 0.39
C CYS A 45 -12.67 1.77 0.22
N ARG A 46 -12.50 2.84 -0.58
CA ARG A 46 -13.58 3.76 -0.93
C ARG A 46 -14.63 3.11 -1.80
N GLU A 47 -14.23 2.33 -2.80
CA GLU A 47 -15.16 1.59 -3.65
C GLU A 47 -16.04 0.67 -2.82
N ALA A 48 -15.44 -0.14 -1.93
CA ALA A 48 -16.17 -1.01 -1.00
C ALA A 48 -17.06 -0.27 0.01
N LEU A 49 -16.86 1.04 0.23
CA LEU A 49 -17.69 1.89 1.09
C LEU A 49 -18.86 2.53 0.33
N LYS A 50 -18.74 2.70 -1.00
CA LYS A 50 -19.76 3.33 -1.86
C LYS A 50 -20.89 2.37 -2.25
N GLU A 51 -20.71 1.06 -2.05
CA GLU A 51 -21.69 0.03 -2.43
C GLU A 51 -22.77 -0.25 -1.36
N CYS A 52 -23.24 0.77 -0.62
CA CYS A 52 -24.35 0.64 0.35
C CYS A 52 -25.70 1.14 -0.20
#